data_AF-A0A9E3AX37-F1
#
_entry.id   AF-A0A9E3AX37-F1
#
_cell.length_a   1.000
_cell.length_b   1.000
_cell.length_c   1.000
_cell.angle_alpha   90.00
_cell.angle_beta   90.00
_cell.angle_gamma   90.00
#
_symmetry.space_group_name_H-M   'P 1'
#
loop_
_entity.id
_entity.type
_entity.pdbx_description
1 polymer ?
#
loop_
_entity_poly.entity_id
_entity_poly.type
_entity_poly.pdbx_seq_one_letter_code
_entity_poly.pdbx_strand_id
1 'polypeptide(L)'
;MAMAANPQGGELLGRLTRSADFQGLRRGQKFEGKFGRMRAVARVRTAASPFVLRIGLIVPGKLGNSPQRHRIKRRLREGMRRAQASGGF
;
A
#
# COMPACT_ATOMS: atom_id res chain seq x y z
N MET A 1 -7.89 -35.30 15.67
CA MET A 1 -8.11 -34.61 14.39
C MET A 1 -9.21 -33.58 14.56
N ALA A 2 -8.89 -32.30 14.48
CA ALA A 2 -9.86 -31.21 14.36
C ALA A 2 -9.25 -30.17 13.42
N MET A 3 -9.98 -29.84 12.35
CA MET A 3 -9.54 -29.06 11.20
C MET A 3 -8.91 -27.72 11.61
N ALA A 4 -7.68 -27.50 11.16
CA ALA A 4 -7.06 -26.19 11.15
C ALA A 4 -7.93 -25.26 10.31
N ALA A 5 -8.52 -24.25 10.96
CA ALA A 5 -9.19 -23.15 10.29
C ALA A 5 -8.17 -22.49 9.35
N ASN A 6 -8.29 -22.76 8.05
CA ASN A 6 -7.45 -22.20 7.01
C ASN A 6 -7.71 -20.69 6.96
N PRO A 7 -6.78 -19.79 7.36
CA PRO A 7 -6.99 -18.36 7.22
C PRO A 7 -6.55 -17.93 5.82
N GLN A 8 -7.01 -18.62 4.77
CA GLN A 8 -6.79 -18.21 3.39
C GLN A 8 -7.99 -17.39 2.93
N GLY A 9 -7.79 -16.07 2.85
CA GLY A 9 -8.77 -15.15 2.27
C GLY A 9 -8.61 -13.67 2.65
N GLY A 10 -7.66 -13.31 3.52
CA GLY A 10 -7.45 -11.91 3.92
C GLY A 10 -6.56 -11.17 2.93
N GLU A 11 -7.02 -10.03 2.41
CA GLU A 11 -6.21 -9.09 1.63
C GLU A 11 -4.83 -8.86 2.30
N LEU A 12 -3.76 -9.44 1.74
CA LEU A 12 -2.38 -9.22 2.20
C LEU A 12 -1.94 -7.76 2.05
N LEU A 13 -2.67 -7.00 1.22
CA LEU A 13 -2.48 -5.58 0.95
C LEU A 13 -3.64 -4.76 1.46
N GLY A 14 -3.34 -3.79 2.31
CA GLY A 14 -4.33 -2.89 2.91
C GLY A 14 -4.15 -1.49 2.39
N ARG A 15 -5.14 -0.64 2.64
CA ARG A 15 -5.09 0.76 2.22
C ARG A 15 -4.65 1.65 3.37
N LEU A 16 -3.69 2.54 3.09
CA LEU A 16 -3.40 3.68 3.95
C LEU A 16 -4.44 4.78 3.70
N THR A 17 -5.23 5.13 4.71
CA THR A 17 -6.32 6.12 4.59
C THR A 17 -6.16 7.31 5.53
N ARG A 18 -5.56 7.14 6.71
CA ARG A 18 -5.46 8.20 7.73
C ARG A 18 -4.27 9.11 7.48
N SER A 19 -4.49 10.43 7.55
CA SER A 19 -3.42 11.43 7.38
C SER A 19 -2.26 11.25 8.35
N ALA A 20 -2.53 10.87 9.60
CA ALA A 20 -1.50 10.59 10.60
C ALA A 20 -0.56 9.45 10.18
N ASP A 21 -1.10 8.41 9.52
CA ASP A 21 -0.28 7.32 8.97
C ASP A 21 0.67 7.83 7.87
N PHE A 22 0.17 8.71 6.97
CA PHE A 22 1.01 9.33 5.93
C PHE A 22 2.11 10.23 6.51
N GLN A 23 1.82 10.96 7.59
CA GLN A 23 2.81 11.76 8.29
C GLN A 23 3.86 10.89 8.97
N GLY A 24 3.45 9.77 9.59
CA GLY A 24 4.34 8.80 10.21
C GLY A 24 5.37 8.21 9.23
N LEU A 25 4.97 7.98 7.97
CA LEU A 25 5.90 7.54 6.91
C LEU A 25 7.08 8.48 6.68
N ARG A 26 7.00 9.75 7.13
CA ARG A 26 8.12 10.68 6.99
C ARG A 26 9.37 10.25 7.75
N ARG A 27 9.21 9.47 8.83
CA ARG A 27 10.29 8.93 9.68
C ARG A 27 10.89 7.63 9.12
N GLY A 28 10.26 7.06 8.10
CA GLY A 28 10.67 5.80 7.50
C GLY A 28 11.77 5.94 6.45
N GLN A 29 12.19 4.81 5.90
CA GLN A 29 13.15 4.74 4.81
C GLN A 29 12.57 5.37 3.55
N LYS A 30 13.41 6.12 2.82
CA LYS A 30 13.09 6.77 1.57
C LYS A 30 13.72 6.01 0.40
N PHE A 31 12.92 5.73 -0.62
CA PHE A 31 13.38 5.19 -1.90
C PHE A 31 13.01 6.19 -3.00
N GLU A 32 13.94 6.46 -3.91
CA GLU A 32 13.75 7.39 -5.02
C GLU A 32 14.14 6.69 -6.32
N GLY A 33 13.24 6.74 -7.29
CA GLY A 33 13.46 6.18 -8.62
C GLY A 33 12.88 7.09 -9.69
N LYS A 34 13.10 6.73 -10.97
CA LYS A 34 12.68 7.54 -12.12
C LYS A 34 11.17 7.83 -12.14
N PHE A 35 10.36 6.90 -11.64
CA PHE A 35 8.89 6.99 -11.64
C PHE A 35 8.29 7.66 -10.39
N GLY A 36 9.12 8.00 -9.40
CA GLY A 36 8.68 8.68 -8.19
C GLY A 36 9.43 8.28 -6.94
N ARG A 37 8.84 8.61 -5.79
CA ARG A 37 9.42 8.36 -4.47
C ARG A 37 8.49 7.47 -3.66
N MET A 38 9.07 6.59 -2.86
CA MET A 38 8.38 5.76 -1.90
C MET A 38 8.95 6.05 -0.50
N ARG A 39 8.09 5.98 0.51
CA ARG A 39 8.51 5.93 1.92
C ARG A 39 7.88 4.73 2.58
N ALA A 40 8.66 4.02 3.39
CA ALA A 40 8.21 2.84 4.11
C ALA A 40 8.69 2.87 5.55
N VAL A 41 7.84 2.42 6.48
CA VAL A 41 8.21 2.25 7.88
C VAL A 41 7.76 0.86 8.31
N ALA A 42 8.62 0.12 9.01
CA ALA A 42 8.24 -1.13 9.62
C ALA A 42 7.17 -0.85 10.68
N ARG A 43 6.10 -1.65 10.70
CA ARG A 43 5.10 -1.63 11.77
C ARG A 43 5.27 -2.88 12.61
N VAL A 44 5.30 -2.70 13.92
CA VAL A 44 5.35 -3.81 14.88
C VAL A 44 4.01 -4.54 14.83
N ARG A 45 4.07 -5.88 14.79
CA ARG A 45 2.91 -6.75 14.86
C ARG A 45 2.17 -6.52 16.18
N THR A 46 0.89 -6.18 16.10
CA THR A 46 0.00 -6.17 17.26
C THR A 46 -1.23 -7.02 16.95
N ALA A 47 -1.89 -7.56 17.98
CA ALA A 47 -3.12 -8.34 17.81
C ALA A 47 -4.22 -7.57 17.06
N ALA A 48 -4.19 -6.23 17.11
CA ALA A 48 -5.14 -5.35 16.42
C ALA A 48 -4.73 -4.99 14.96
N SER A 49 -3.55 -5.41 14.50
CA SER A 49 -3.08 -5.14 13.15
C SER A 49 -2.37 -6.37 12.58
N PRO A 50 -3.11 -7.42 12.19
CA PRO A 50 -2.54 -8.55 11.47
C PRO A 50 -1.87 -8.07 10.18
N PHE A 51 -0.81 -8.76 9.79
CA PHE A 51 0.16 -8.40 8.75
C PHE A 51 -0.46 -8.06 7.40
N VAL A 52 -0.82 -6.80 7.23
CA VAL A 52 -1.31 -6.28 5.97
C VAL A 52 -0.39 -5.15 5.58
N LEU A 53 0.43 -5.35 4.53
CA LEU A 53 1.24 -4.28 3.96
C LEU A 53 0.29 -3.17 3.50
N ARG A 54 0.33 -2.00 4.15
CA ARG A 54 -0.58 -0.89 3.86
C ARG A 54 0.06 0.09 2.89
N ILE A 55 -0.59 0.31 1.75
CA ILE A 55 -0.08 1.19 0.70
C ILE A 55 -0.99 2.41 0.54
N GLY A 56 -0.36 3.59 0.45
CA GLY A 56 -1.01 4.86 0.16
C GLY A 56 -0.44 5.48 -1.12
N LEU A 57 -1.29 6.08 -1.95
CA LEU A 57 -0.89 6.72 -3.21
C LEU A 57 -1.08 8.23 -3.15
N ILE A 58 0.03 8.96 -3.28
CA ILE A 58 0.04 10.42 -3.41
C ILE A 58 0.37 10.78 -4.86
N VAL A 59 -0.55 11.49 -5.52
CA VAL A 59 -0.35 12.01 -6.89
C VAL A 59 -0.40 13.54 -6.80
N PRO A 60 0.72 14.24 -7.07
CA PRO A 60 0.78 15.69 -7.01
C PRO A 60 -0.23 16.39 -7.91
N GLY A 61 -0.71 17.57 -7.49
CA GLY A 61 -1.64 18.40 -8.28
C GLY A 61 -1.06 18.83 -9.63
N LYS A 62 0.27 19.03 -9.71
CA LYS A 62 0.98 19.39 -10.95
C LYS A 62 0.93 18.33 -12.05
N LEU A 63 0.54 17.09 -11.74
CA LEU A 63 0.38 16.02 -12.74
C LEU A 63 -0.97 16.09 -13.46
N GLY A 64 -1.82 17.06 -13.13
CA GLY A 64 -3.05 17.32 -13.86
C GLY A 64 -4.29 17.49 -12.99
N ASN A 65 -5.42 17.60 -13.68
CA ASN A 65 -6.74 17.75 -13.08
C ASN A 65 -7.22 16.48 -12.37
N SER A 66 -8.37 16.57 -11.68
CA SER A 66 -8.91 15.47 -10.89
C SER A 66 -9.05 14.15 -11.68
N PRO A 67 -9.65 14.13 -12.90
CA PRO A 67 -9.71 12.93 -13.74
C PRO A 67 -8.34 12.31 -14.07
N GLN A 68 -7.35 13.14 -14.47
CA GLN A 68 -6.00 12.66 -14.80
C GLN A 68 -5.35 11.98 -13.59
N ARG A 69 -5.43 12.60 -12.41
CA ARG A 69 -4.88 12.01 -11.17
C ARG A 69 -5.61 10.73 -10.75
N HIS A 70 -6.92 10.65 -10.94
CA HIS A 70 -7.69 9.44 -10.66
C HIS A 70 -7.34 8.29 -11.60
N ARG A 71 -7.10 8.57 -12.89
CA ARG A 71 -6.59 7.58 -13.85
C ARG A 71 -5.22 7.04 -13.43
N ILE A 72 -4.30 7.91 -13.01
CA ILE A 72 -2.97 7.50 -12.50
C ILE A 72 -3.14 6.59 -11.26
N LYS A 73 -3.92 7.02 -10.26
CA LYS A 73 -4.18 6.21 -9.06
C LYS A 73 -4.80 4.86 -9.39
N ARG A 74 -5.74 4.80 -10.35
CA ARG A 74 -6.38 3.55 -10.79
C ARG A 74 -5.35 2.60 -11.40
N ARG A 75 -4.54 3.06 -12.36
CA ARG A 75 -3.49 2.25 -13.00
C ARG A 75 -2.48 1.70 -12.00
N LEU A 76 -2.04 2.52 -11.04
CA LEU A 76 -1.13 2.08 -9.98
C LEU A 76 -1.76 1.00 -9.09
N ARG A 77 -3.04 1.13 -8.73
CA ARG A 77 -3.75 0.08 -7.96
C ARG A 77 -3.90 -1.21 -8.73
N GLU A 78 -4.15 -1.14 -10.02
CA GLU A 78 -4.21 -2.33 -10.89
C GLU A 78 -2.84 -3.01 -10.95
N GLY A 79 -1.76 -2.26 -11.12
CA GLY A 79 -0.40 -2.80 -11.09
C GLY A 79 -0.06 -3.50 -9.77
N MET A 80 -0.42 -2.90 -8.62
CA MET A 80 -0.23 -3.52 -7.31
C MET A 80 -1.03 -4.81 -7.15
N ARG A 81 -2.30 -4.82 -7.59
CA ARG A 81 -3.13 -6.04 -7.55
C ARG A 81 -2.54 -7.16 -8.41
N ARG A 82 -2.02 -6.83 -9.59
CA ARG A 82 -1.33 -7.80 -10.46
C ARG A 82 -0.04 -8.33 -9.82
N ALA A 83 0.76 -7.45 -9.23
CA ALA A 83 2.00 -7.83 -8.58
C ALA A 83 1.76 -8.73 -7.35
N GLN A 84 0.68 -8.49 -6.59
CA GLN A 84 0.24 -9.37 -5.52
C GLN A 84 -0.15 -10.76 -6.07
N ALA A 85 -0.93 -10.79 -7.16
CA ALA A 85 -1.34 -12.06 -7.78
C ALA A 85 -0.17 -12.85 -8.36
N SER A 86 0.91 -12.17 -8.79
CA SER A 86 2.12 -12.82 -9.33
C SER A 86 3.15 -13.17 -8.25
N GLY A 87 2.85 -13.02 -6.95
CA GLY A 87 3.78 -13.32 -5.85
C GLY A 87 4.97 -12.35 -5.75
N GLY A 88 4.83 -11.13 -6.27
CA GLY A 88 5.91 -10.14 -6.28
C GLY A 88 6.30 -9.60 -4.90
N PHE A 89 5.53 -9.92 -3.86
CA PHE A 89 5.74 -9.51 -2.46
C PHE A 89 5.13 -10.52 -1.50
#